data_AF-A0A3E4KUQ3-F1
#
_entry.id   AF-A0A3E4KUQ3-F1
#
_cell.length_a   1.000
_cell.length_b   1.000
_cell.length_c   1.000
_cell.angle_alpha   90.00
_cell.angle_beta   90.00
_cell.angle_gamma   90.00
#
_symmetry.space_group_name_H-M   'P 1'
#
loop_
_entity.id
_entity.type
_entity.pdbx_description
1 polymer ?
#
loop_
_entity_poly.entity_id
_entity_poly.type
_entity_poly.pdbx_seq_one_letter_code
_entity_poly.pdbx_strand_id
1 'polypeptide(L)'
;MLLISSPAKAWEEIRLEEDRRKVFTAFVYPMIGLCGLSVFIGSLLAKGWGGPESFQYAMTQCCAVAVSLFGGYFLAAYLINGMRVKMFMMDSDMPLTQQFAGYALVVLFLLRIIIGILPDFYIIGLLLQFYIVYVVWEGASTLMEVEEKDRLRFTIISSILLIACPMLIQFIFNKLTMVLN
;
A
#
# COMPACT_ATOMS: atom_id res chain seq x y z
N MET A 1 -4.48 -13.94 5.07
CA MET A 1 -3.19 -14.68 4.89
C MET A 1 -3.01 -15.27 3.49
N LEU A 2 -4.09 -15.66 2.79
CA LEU A 2 -3.98 -16.24 1.45
C LEU A 2 -3.35 -15.31 0.40
N LEU A 3 -3.53 -14.00 0.50
CA LEU A 3 -2.94 -13.02 -0.45
C LEU A 3 -1.41 -13.10 -0.57
N ILE A 4 -0.71 -13.68 0.40
CA ILE A 4 0.75 -13.85 0.35
C ILE A 4 1.14 -15.27 0.02
N SER A 5 0.49 -16.27 0.61
CA SER A 5 0.83 -17.67 0.36
C SER A 5 0.27 -18.21 -0.96
N SER A 6 -0.87 -17.69 -1.42
CA SER A 6 -1.54 -18.09 -2.66
C SER A 6 -2.40 -16.94 -3.23
N PRO A 7 -1.77 -15.92 -3.86
CA PRO A 7 -2.47 -14.74 -4.35
C PRO A 7 -3.62 -15.08 -5.31
N ALA A 8 -3.43 -16.07 -6.20
CA ALA A 8 -4.47 -16.54 -7.12
C ALA A 8 -5.76 -16.95 -6.40
N LYS A 9 -5.66 -17.79 -5.35
CA LYS A 9 -6.81 -18.22 -4.55
C LYS A 9 -7.47 -17.06 -3.81
N ALA A 10 -6.65 -16.15 -3.29
CA ALA A 10 -7.16 -15.00 -2.57
C ALA A 10 -7.94 -14.04 -3.47
N TRP A 11 -7.47 -13.80 -4.71
CA TRP A 11 -8.20 -12.97 -5.67
C TRP A 11 -9.52 -13.58 -6.11
N GLU A 12 -9.60 -14.91 -6.22
CA GLU A 12 -10.87 -15.61 -6.46
C GLU A 12 -11.87 -15.36 -5.33
N GLU A 13 -11.45 -15.49 -4.07
CA GLU A 13 -12.31 -15.18 -2.92
C GLU A 13 -12.75 -13.71 -2.90
N ILE A 14 -11.81 -12.78 -3.17
CA ILE A 14 -12.09 -11.33 -3.20
C ILE A 14 -13.06 -10.98 -4.33
N ARG A 15 -12.96 -11.65 -5.48
CA ARG A 15 -13.87 -11.44 -6.62
C ARG A 15 -15.32 -11.80 -6.28
N LEU A 16 -15.51 -12.81 -5.43
CA LEU A 16 -16.83 -13.25 -4.97
C LEU A 16 -17.42 -12.33 -3.88
N GLU A 17 -16.65 -11.39 -3.35
CA GLU A 17 -17.12 -10.44 -2.34
C GLU A 17 -18.04 -9.38 -2.98
N GLU A 18 -19.33 -9.43 -2.67
CA GLU A 18 -20.33 -8.50 -3.21
C GLU A 18 -20.12 -7.05 -2.74
N ASP A 19 -19.69 -6.86 -1.47
CA ASP A 19 -19.40 -5.54 -0.93
C ASP A 19 -17.93 -5.14 -1.15
N ARG A 20 -17.68 -4.49 -2.29
CA ARG A 20 -16.36 -3.96 -2.64
C ARG A 20 -15.83 -2.90 -1.67
N ARG A 21 -16.69 -2.27 -0.85
CA ARG A 21 -16.27 -1.26 0.15
C ARG A 21 -15.74 -1.90 1.43
N LYS A 22 -15.99 -3.19 1.65
CA LYS A 22 -15.47 -3.95 2.80
C LYS A 22 -13.95 -3.87 2.91
N VAL A 23 -13.25 -3.70 1.78
CA VAL A 23 -11.79 -3.50 1.73
C VAL A 23 -11.31 -2.36 2.64
N PHE A 24 -12.11 -1.30 2.82
CA PHE A 24 -11.71 -0.14 3.61
C PHE A 24 -11.65 -0.48 5.09
N THR A 25 -12.76 -0.98 5.63
CA THR A 25 -12.94 -1.19 7.07
C THR A 25 -12.32 -2.50 7.54
N ALA A 26 -12.35 -3.55 6.71
CA ALA A 26 -11.82 -4.86 7.06
C ALA A 26 -10.31 -4.98 6.81
N PHE A 27 -9.72 -4.13 5.95
CA PHE A 27 -8.33 -4.30 5.52
C PHE A 27 -7.51 -3.01 5.55
N VAL A 28 -7.81 -2.04 4.68
CA VAL A 28 -6.93 -0.88 4.46
C VAL A 28 -6.76 -0.05 5.73
N TYR A 29 -7.83 0.35 6.40
CA TYR A 29 -7.73 1.21 7.59
C TYR A 29 -7.04 0.51 8.78
N PRO A 30 -7.39 -0.76 9.12
CA PRO A 30 -6.63 -1.51 10.13
C PRO A 30 -5.15 -1.62 9.81
N MET A 31 -4.80 -1.94 8.54
CA MET A 31 -3.39 -2.11 8.15
C MET A 31 -2.60 -0.80 8.22
N ILE A 32 -3.19 0.33 7.82
CA ILE A 32 -2.56 1.65 7.97
C ILE A 32 -2.31 1.96 9.45
N GLY A 33 -3.29 1.68 10.32
CA GLY A 33 -3.14 1.84 11.76
C GLY A 33 -1.99 1.01 12.35
N LEU A 34 -1.90 -0.27 11.96
CA LEU A 34 -0.80 -1.15 12.36
C LEU A 34 0.56 -0.66 11.85
N CYS A 35 0.63 -0.17 10.61
CA CYS A 35 1.86 0.43 10.07
C CYS A 35 2.29 1.66 10.88
N GLY A 36 1.37 2.57 11.18
CA GLY A 36 1.65 3.75 12.01
C GLY A 36 2.14 3.37 13.41
N LEU A 37 1.43 2.44 14.06
CA LEU A 37 1.78 1.95 15.40
C LEU A 37 3.15 1.28 15.42
N SER A 38 3.47 0.47 14.41
CA SER A 38 4.77 -0.21 14.30
C SER A 38 5.93 0.78 14.25
N VAL A 39 5.82 1.83 13.43
CA VAL A 39 6.84 2.88 13.28
C VAL A 39 6.94 3.74 14.53
N PHE A 40 5.81 4.01 15.18
CA PHE A 40 5.77 4.71 16.46
C PHE A 40 6.57 3.95 17.52
N ILE A 41 6.26 2.66 17.72
CA ILE A 41 6.94 1.81 18.70
C ILE A 41 8.42 1.67 18.36
N GLY A 42 8.77 1.37 17.12
CA GLY A 42 10.18 1.26 16.72
C GLY A 42 10.97 2.57 16.89
N SER A 43 10.33 3.72 16.64
CA SER A 43 10.95 5.03 16.89
C SER A 43 11.25 5.27 18.37
N LEU A 44 10.33 4.85 19.27
CA LEU A 44 10.53 4.94 20.72
C LEU A 44 11.60 3.95 21.22
N LEU A 45 11.65 2.74 20.65
CA LEU A 45 12.71 1.78 20.97
C LEU A 45 14.09 2.30 20.57
N ALA A 46 14.19 3.01 19.44
CA ALA A 46 15.45 3.57 18.95
C ALA A 46 15.89 4.83 19.70
N LYS A 47 14.97 5.75 20.03
CA LYS A 47 15.29 7.05 20.66
C LYS A 47 15.05 7.11 22.18
N GLY A 48 14.57 6.02 22.78
CA GLY A 48 14.25 5.94 24.20
C GLY A 48 12.91 6.56 24.59
N TRP A 49 12.41 6.16 25.75
CA TRP A 49 11.07 6.48 26.26
C TRP A 49 11.00 7.74 27.14
N GLY A 50 12.15 8.34 27.49
CA GLY A 50 12.24 9.30 28.58
C GLY A 50 12.05 10.77 28.23
N GLY A 51 12.04 11.14 26.93
CA GLY A 51 12.07 12.54 26.50
C GLY A 51 10.83 12.98 25.69
N PRO A 52 10.28 14.18 25.92
CA PRO A 52 9.22 14.76 25.07
C PRO A 52 9.60 14.82 23.58
N GLU A 53 10.87 15.06 23.27
CA GLU A 53 11.40 15.08 21.90
C GLU A 53 11.31 13.72 21.20
N SER A 54 11.60 12.62 21.91
CA SER A 54 11.49 11.26 21.36
C SER A 54 10.03 10.92 21.02
N PHE A 55 9.10 11.34 21.88
CA PHE A 55 7.67 11.15 21.66
C PHE A 55 7.16 11.99 20.48
N GLN A 56 7.54 13.27 20.41
CA GLN A 56 7.21 14.15 19.28
C GLN A 56 7.74 13.57 17.96
N TYR A 57 9.00 13.12 17.94
CA TYR A 57 9.59 12.48 16.76
C TYR A 57 8.81 11.22 16.34
N ALA A 58 8.49 10.33 17.28
CA ALA A 58 7.74 9.11 17.00
C ALA A 58 6.34 9.43 16.46
N MET A 59 5.65 10.44 17.04
CA MET A 59 4.36 10.93 16.55
C MET A 59 4.47 11.46 15.12
N THR A 60 5.47 12.29 14.82
CA THR A 60 5.69 12.82 13.47
C THR A 60 5.92 11.70 12.46
N GLN A 61 6.72 10.69 12.79
CA GLN A 61 6.97 9.55 11.89
C GLN A 61 5.71 8.69 11.68
N CYS A 62 4.96 8.43 12.75
CA CYS A 62 3.67 7.74 12.68
C CYS A 62 2.68 8.47 11.76
N CYS A 63 2.54 9.79 11.93
CA CYS A 63 1.70 10.63 11.07
C CYS A 63 2.16 10.61 9.61
N ALA A 64 3.47 10.71 9.36
CA ALA A 64 4.02 10.66 8.00
C ALA A 64 3.68 9.33 7.30
N VAL A 65 3.74 8.21 8.02
CA VAL A 65 3.37 6.88 7.49
C VAL A 65 1.88 6.79 7.23
N ALA A 66 1.05 7.23 8.17
CA ALA A 66 -0.40 7.17 8.03
C ALA A 66 -0.88 8.00 6.82
N VAL A 67 -0.41 9.25 6.71
CA VAL A 67 -0.75 10.15 5.59
C VAL A 67 -0.24 9.60 4.26
N SER A 68 1.00 9.09 4.23
CA SER A 68 1.59 8.47 3.04
C SER A 68 0.78 7.28 2.53
N LEU A 69 0.45 6.33 3.42
CA LEU A 69 -0.26 5.12 3.02
C LEU A 69 -1.71 5.42 2.65
N PHE A 70 -2.39 6.30 3.40
CA PHE A 70 -3.76 6.68 3.11
C PHE A 70 -3.86 7.46 1.79
N GLY A 71 -3.11 8.56 1.66
CA GLY A 71 -3.12 9.38 0.44
C GLY A 71 -2.58 8.62 -0.76
N GLY A 72 -1.50 7.87 -0.57
CA GLY A 72 -0.88 7.05 -1.61
C GLY A 72 -1.80 5.95 -2.12
N TYR A 73 -2.58 5.30 -1.24
CA TYR A 73 -3.58 4.31 -1.63
C TYR A 73 -4.67 4.91 -2.55
N PHE A 74 -5.31 6.00 -2.14
CA PHE A 74 -6.37 6.62 -2.95
C PHE A 74 -5.84 7.20 -4.25
N LEU A 75 -4.64 7.79 -4.23
CA LEU A 75 -3.98 8.29 -5.44
C LEU A 75 -3.64 7.15 -6.41
N ALA A 76 -3.08 6.03 -5.91
CA ALA A 76 -2.77 4.88 -6.72
C ALA A 76 -4.05 4.28 -7.35
N ALA A 77 -5.11 4.08 -6.56
CA ALA A 77 -6.39 3.58 -7.06
C ALA A 77 -6.97 4.50 -8.16
N TYR A 78 -6.92 5.81 -7.96
CA TYR A 78 -7.38 6.79 -8.94
C TYR A 78 -6.58 6.73 -10.25
N LEU A 79 -5.25 6.66 -10.16
CA LEU A 79 -4.38 6.58 -11.33
C LEU A 79 -4.53 5.25 -12.06
N ILE A 80 -4.71 4.14 -11.33
CA ILE A 80 -4.98 2.81 -11.90
C ILE A 80 -6.31 2.82 -12.66
N ASN A 81 -7.37 3.41 -12.09
CA ASN A 81 -8.65 3.57 -12.79
C ASN A 81 -8.51 4.43 -14.06
N GLY A 82 -7.82 5.57 -13.96
CA GLY A 82 -7.57 6.44 -15.11
C GLY A 82 -6.78 5.74 -16.22
N MET A 83 -5.79 4.93 -15.84
CA MET A 83 -5.03 4.09 -16.77
C MET A 83 -5.92 3.02 -17.41
N ARG A 84 -6.77 2.34 -16.63
CA ARG A 84 -7.72 1.31 -17.11
C ARG A 84 -8.59 1.83 -18.26
N VAL A 85 -9.14 3.03 -18.08
CA VAL A 85 -10.00 3.68 -19.07
C VAL A 85 -9.21 4.14 -20.29
N LYS A 86 -8.08 4.85 -20.07
CA LYS A 86 -7.36 5.51 -21.16
C LYS A 86 -6.49 4.58 -22.00
N MET A 87 -5.87 3.58 -21.37
CA MET A 87 -4.88 2.72 -22.03
C MET A 87 -5.45 1.37 -22.44
N PHE A 88 -6.45 0.86 -21.71
CA PHE A 88 -6.98 -0.49 -21.90
C PHE A 88 -8.46 -0.50 -22.34
N MET A 89 -9.06 0.68 -22.58
CA MET A 89 -10.43 0.85 -23.06
C MET A 89 -11.50 0.12 -22.22
N MET A 90 -11.24 -0.07 -20.92
CA MET A 90 -12.21 -0.69 -20.01
C MET A 90 -13.06 0.39 -19.32
N ASP A 91 -14.21 0.00 -18.79
CA ASP A 91 -15.07 0.92 -18.06
C ASP A 91 -14.42 1.46 -16.78
N SER A 92 -14.78 2.69 -16.42
CA SER A 92 -14.37 3.28 -15.15
C SER A 92 -15.11 2.61 -14.00
N ASP A 93 -14.37 2.03 -13.06
CA ASP A 93 -14.92 1.39 -11.87
C ASP A 93 -14.03 1.70 -10.66
N MET A 94 -14.34 2.81 -9.99
CA MET A 94 -13.58 3.28 -8.85
C MET A 94 -13.65 2.32 -7.64
N PRO A 95 -14.83 1.78 -7.26
CA PRO A 95 -14.89 0.77 -6.19
C PRO A 95 -14.04 -0.48 -6.48
N LEU A 96 -14.06 -1.00 -7.72
CA LEU A 96 -13.23 -2.15 -8.10
C LEU A 96 -11.74 -1.85 -7.97
N THR A 97 -11.30 -0.70 -8.48
CA THR A 97 -9.88 -0.31 -8.44
C THR A 97 -9.41 0.01 -7.02
N GLN A 98 -10.27 0.53 -6.17
CA GLN A 98 -10.01 0.68 -4.73
C GLN A 98 -9.86 -0.67 -4.04
N GLN A 99 -10.77 -1.63 -4.31
CA GLN A 99 -10.66 -3.00 -3.81
C GLN A 99 -9.35 -3.67 -4.24
N PHE A 100 -9.03 -3.58 -5.53
CA PHE A 100 -7.79 -4.09 -6.10
C PHE A 100 -6.55 -3.46 -5.46
N ALA A 101 -6.46 -2.13 -5.44
CA ALA A 101 -5.31 -1.43 -4.86
C ALA A 101 -5.15 -1.74 -3.37
N GLY A 102 -6.25 -1.82 -2.63
CA GLY A 102 -6.26 -2.05 -1.19
C GLY A 102 -5.63 -3.39 -0.84
N TYR A 103 -6.08 -4.47 -1.48
CA TYR A 103 -5.52 -5.81 -1.26
C TYR A 103 -4.13 -5.98 -1.86
N ALA A 104 -3.83 -5.35 -2.99
CA ALA A 104 -2.49 -5.40 -3.59
C ALA A 104 -1.40 -4.75 -2.71
N LEU A 105 -1.76 -3.76 -1.88
CA LEU A 105 -0.85 -3.12 -0.92
C LEU A 105 -0.48 -4.00 0.27
N VAL A 106 -1.03 -5.22 0.41
CA VAL A 106 -0.72 -6.15 1.51
C VAL A 106 0.79 -6.34 1.72
N VAL A 107 1.56 -6.47 0.63
CA VAL A 107 3.01 -6.65 0.69
C VAL A 107 3.66 -5.43 1.31
N LEU A 108 3.29 -4.23 0.83
CA LEU A 108 3.79 -2.96 1.35
C LEU A 108 3.45 -2.81 2.84
N PHE A 109 2.22 -3.11 3.24
CA PHE A 109 1.79 -2.99 4.64
C PHE A 109 2.58 -3.90 5.58
N LEU A 110 2.74 -5.19 5.24
CA LEU A 110 3.48 -6.11 6.10
C LEU A 110 4.96 -5.77 6.19
N LEU A 111 5.58 -5.38 5.07
CA LEU A 111 6.95 -4.91 5.09
C LEU A 111 7.10 -3.67 5.96
N ARG A 112 6.15 -2.72 5.87
CA ARG A 112 6.18 -1.51 6.70
C ARG A 112 6.03 -1.82 8.19
N ILE A 113 5.22 -2.80 8.55
CA ILE A 113 5.07 -3.25 9.94
C ILE A 113 6.38 -3.84 10.47
N ILE A 114 7.03 -4.72 9.70
CA ILE A 114 8.28 -5.37 10.10
C ILE A 114 9.40 -4.34 10.22
N ILE A 115 9.61 -3.53 9.18
CA ILE A 115 10.67 -2.51 9.13
C ILE A 115 10.41 -1.39 10.15
N GLY A 116 9.13 -1.09 10.42
CA GLY A 116 8.75 -0.10 11.41
C GLY A 116 9.27 -0.42 12.81
N ILE A 117 9.35 -1.70 13.17
CA ILE A 117 9.89 -2.18 14.46
C ILE A 117 11.39 -2.48 14.34
N LEU A 118 11.81 -3.12 13.23
CA LEU A 118 13.17 -3.59 13.00
C LEU A 118 13.77 -2.89 11.76
N PRO A 119 14.25 -1.64 11.89
CA PRO A 119 14.72 -0.85 10.75
C PRO A 119 15.93 -1.47 10.03
N ASP A 120 16.73 -2.29 10.71
CA ASP A 120 17.90 -2.97 10.14
C ASP A 120 17.56 -3.91 8.97
N PHE A 121 16.31 -4.37 8.88
CA PHE A 121 15.84 -5.23 7.79
C PHE A 121 15.41 -4.48 6.54
N TYR A 122 15.66 -3.16 6.46
CA TYR A 122 15.24 -2.33 5.32
C TYR A 122 15.65 -2.89 3.96
N ILE A 123 16.89 -3.38 3.82
CA ILE A 123 17.41 -3.94 2.56
C ILE A 123 16.63 -5.20 2.16
N ILE A 124 16.35 -6.08 3.13
CA ILE A 124 15.56 -7.30 2.90
C ILE A 124 14.12 -6.92 2.51
N GLY A 125 13.56 -5.90 3.17
CA GLY A 125 12.26 -5.35 2.81
C GLY A 125 12.20 -4.86 1.36
N LEU A 126 13.22 -4.16 0.89
CA LEU A 126 13.31 -3.68 -0.49
C LEU A 126 13.29 -4.84 -1.51
N LEU A 127 13.99 -5.94 -1.21
CA LEU A 127 13.99 -7.14 -2.06
C LEU A 127 12.62 -7.82 -2.08
N LEU A 128 11.98 -7.95 -0.91
CA LEU A 128 10.66 -8.56 -0.79
C LEU A 128 9.55 -7.70 -1.40
N GLN A 129 9.77 -6.40 -1.53
CA GLN A 129 8.80 -5.47 -2.12
C GLN A 129 8.44 -5.81 -3.56
N PHE A 130 9.34 -6.45 -4.32
CA PHE A 130 9.05 -6.93 -5.68
C PHE A 130 7.94 -7.99 -5.74
N TYR A 131 7.61 -8.65 -4.63
CA TYR A 131 6.50 -9.60 -4.57
C TYR A 131 5.14 -8.94 -4.88
N ILE A 132 5.03 -7.62 -4.76
CA ILE A 132 3.84 -6.88 -5.19
C ILE A 132 3.54 -7.11 -6.67
N VAL A 133 4.54 -7.31 -7.52
CA VAL A 133 4.36 -7.56 -8.96
C VAL A 133 3.57 -8.84 -9.18
N TYR A 134 3.89 -9.90 -8.43
CA TYR A 134 3.17 -11.16 -8.51
C TYR A 134 1.73 -11.05 -7.98
N VAL A 135 1.52 -10.36 -6.85
CA VAL A 135 0.17 -10.12 -6.31
C VAL A 135 -0.69 -9.35 -7.30
N VAL A 136 -0.14 -8.30 -7.92
CA VAL A 136 -0.80 -7.48 -8.95
C VAL A 136 -1.05 -8.30 -10.23
N TRP A 137 -0.10 -9.16 -10.63
CA TRP A 137 -0.24 -10.01 -11.81
C TRP A 137 -1.42 -10.97 -11.69
N GLU A 138 -1.59 -11.62 -10.55
CA GLU A 138 -2.72 -12.52 -10.30
C GLU A 138 -4.04 -11.73 -10.25
N GLY A 139 -4.07 -10.59 -9.55
CA GLY A 139 -5.28 -9.77 -9.45
C GLY A 139 -5.69 -9.11 -10.76
N ALA A 140 -4.74 -8.80 -11.64
CA ALA A 140 -5.00 -8.24 -12.96
C ALA A 140 -5.83 -9.21 -13.83
N SER A 141 -5.57 -10.51 -13.73
CA SER A 141 -6.32 -11.52 -14.48
C SER A 141 -7.63 -11.89 -13.80
N THR A 142 -7.61 -12.09 -12.48
CA THR A 142 -8.77 -12.63 -11.76
C THR A 142 -9.81 -11.55 -11.44
N LEU A 143 -9.39 -10.45 -10.81
CA LEU A 143 -10.32 -9.42 -10.32
C LEU A 143 -10.58 -8.33 -11.37
N MET A 144 -9.52 -7.87 -12.04
CA MET A 144 -9.63 -6.78 -13.01
C MET A 144 -10.02 -7.25 -14.42
N GLU A 145 -9.91 -8.56 -14.68
CA GLU A 145 -10.22 -9.22 -15.97
C GLU A 145 -9.52 -8.56 -17.16
N VAL A 146 -8.25 -8.19 -16.98
CA VAL A 146 -7.42 -7.59 -18.04
C VAL A 146 -7.05 -8.66 -19.06
N GLU A 147 -7.18 -8.33 -20.35
CA GLU A 147 -6.79 -9.21 -21.45
C GLU A 147 -5.32 -9.63 -21.36
N GLU A 148 -5.00 -10.87 -21.73
CA GLU A 148 -3.66 -11.44 -21.62
C GLU A 148 -2.58 -10.60 -22.34
N LYS A 149 -2.91 -10.05 -23.51
CA LYS A 149 -2.01 -9.18 -24.30
C LYS A 149 -1.57 -7.91 -23.56
N ASP A 150 -2.42 -7.42 -22.66
CA ASP A 150 -2.25 -6.16 -21.93
C ASP A 150 -1.85 -6.37 -20.46
N ARG A 151 -2.01 -7.60 -19.95
CA ARG A 151 -1.75 -7.99 -18.56
C ARG A 151 -0.37 -7.55 -18.07
N LEU A 152 0.69 -7.81 -18.84
CA LEU A 152 2.05 -7.42 -18.45
C LEU A 152 2.20 -5.91 -18.26
N ARG A 153 1.66 -5.12 -19.20
CA ARG A 153 1.73 -3.66 -19.13
C ARG A 153 0.93 -3.14 -17.94
N PHE A 154 -0.29 -3.64 -17.76
CA PHE A 154 -1.14 -3.29 -16.64
C PHE A 154 -0.47 -3.60 -15.30
N THR A 155 0.12 -4.79 -15.17
CA THR A 155 0.82 -5.21 -13.95
C THR A 155 1.99 -4.30 -13.62
N ILE A 156 2.90 -4.07 -14.59
CA ILE A 156 4.09 -3.24 -14.33
C ILE A 156 3.69 -1.83 -13.90
N ILE A 157 2.78 -1.19 -14.63
CA ILE A 157 2.37 0.19 -14.32
C ILE A 157 1.63 0.24 -12.98
N SER A 158 0.70 -0.69 -12.72
CA SER A 158 -0.04 -0.73 -11.45
C SER A 158 0.90 -0.94 -10.26
N SER A 159 1.86 -1.86 -10.36
CA SER A 159 2.85 -2.10 -9.30
C SER A 159 3.71 -0.85 -9.04
N ILE A 160 4.14 -0.15 -10.10
CA ILE A 160 4.87 1.11 -9.96
C ILE A 160 4.00 2.16 -9.25
N LEU A 161 2.73 2.32 -9.65
CA LEU A 161 1.82 3.28 -9.05
C LEU A 161 1.58 2.99 -7.56
N LEU A 162 1.36 1.72 -7.20
CA LEU A 162 1.14 1.29 -5.81
C LEU A 162 2.35 1.54 -4.91
N ILE A 163 3.56 1.50 -5.46
CA ILE A 163 4.80 1.79 -4.73
C ILE A 163 5.09 3.31 -4.71
N ALA A 164 5.00 3.96 -5.88
CA ALA A 164 5.41 5.34 -6.06
C ALA A 164 4.46 6.32 -5.37
N CYS A 165 3.15 6.09 -5.39
CA CYS A 165 2.19 7.03 -4.81
C CYS A 165 2.40 7.23 -3.30
N PRO A 166 2.50 6.19 -2.45
CA PRO A 166 2.86 6.36 -1.04
C PRO A 166 4.20 7.08 -0.84
N MET A 167 5.23 6.74 -1.63
CA MET A 167 6.55 7.39 -1.52
C MET A 167 6.49 8.88 -1.85
N LEU A 168 5.76 9.26 -2.90
CA LEU A 168 5.57 10.65 -3.30
C LEU A 168 4.85 11.45 -2.21
N ILE A 169 3.76 10.91 -1.66
CA ILE A 169 3.04 11.58 -0.56
C ILE A 169 3.92 11.69 0.68
N GLN A 170 4.70 10.65 1.01
CA GLN A 170 5.62 10.71 2.15
C GLN A 170 6.68 11.78 1.96
N PHE A 171 7.26 11.88 0.76
CA PHE A 171 8.26 12.88 0.42
C PHE A 171 7.72 14.30 0.58
N ILE A 172 6.53 14.57 0.03
CA ILE A 172 5.86 15.87 0.13
C ILE A 172 5.57 16.20 1.60
N PHE A 173 5.01 15.26 2.35
CA PHE A 173 4.69 15.46 3.77
C PHE A 173 5.93 15.80 4.59
N ASN A 174 7.00 15.01 4.45
CA ASN A 174 8.26 15.25 5.17
C ASN A 174 8.87 16.61 4.82
N LYS A 175 8.80 17.04 3.54
CA LYS A 175 9.25 18.36 3.11
C LYS A 175 8.44 19.48 3.76
N LEU A 176 7.12 19.35 3.81
CA LEU A 176 6.25 20.32 4.48
C LEU A 176 6.54 20.41 5.97
N THR A 177 6.71 19.27 6.65
CA THR A 177 7.06 19.25 8.08
C THR A 177 8.41 19.95 8.35
N MET A 178 9.41 19.78 7.49
CA MET A 178 10.70 20.47 7.63
C MET A 178 10.64 21.98 7.39
N VAL A 179 9.68 22.47 6.61
CA VAL A 179 9.50 23.92 6.36
C VAL A 179 8.70 24.60 7.46
N LEU A 180 7.80 23.85 8.12
CA LEU A 180 6.89 24.35 9.15
C LEU A 180 7.46 24.29 10.57
N ASN A 181 8.52 23.50 10.79
CA ASN A 181 9.31 23.45 12.04
C ASN A 181 10.53 24.38 11.93
#